data_AF-A0AAV1HW52-F1
#
_entry.id   AF-A0AAV1HW52-F1
#
_cell.length_a   1.000
_cell.length_b   1.000
_cell.length_c   1.000
_cell.angle_alpha   90.00
_cell.angle_beta   90.00
_cell.angle_gamma   90.00
#
_symmetry.space_group_name_H-M   'P 1'
#
loop_
_entity.id
_entity.type
_entity.pdbx_description
1 polymer ?
#
loop_
_entity_poly.entity_id
_entity_poly.type
_entity_poly.pdbx_seq_one_letter_code
_entity_poly.pdbx_strand_id
1 'polypeptide(L)'
;MKQQRALPHLTEPHDSLRLGVHTLKDRASTNHPVEAIEEQFPEKQEALKMQMLKNLYGSALPARIQLDKQILSKVQRLPGIASSQLGLQSYTGELDSFGAESYIGCPGEPEAPGPDMHSVMEAQLKMGTKPLKRSLF
;
A
#
# COMPACT_ATOMS: atom_id res chain seq x y z
N MET A 1 20.67 -0.60 -14.64
CA MET A 1 20.19 0.54 -15.45
C MET A 1 19.77 1.64 -14.48
N LYS A 2 20.54 2.72 -14.33
CA LYS A 2 20.13 3.86 -13.48
C LYS A 2 18.87 4.47 -14.09
N GLN A 3 17.71 4.26 -13.46
CA GLN A 3 16.50 5.00 -13.83
C GLN A 3 16.79 6.48 -13.60
N GLN A 4 16.82 7.25 -14.68
CA GLN A 4 16.77 8.71 -14.59
C GLN A 4 15.38 9.04 -14.06
N ARG A 5 15.27 9.29 -12.74
CA ARG A 5 14.05 9.87 -12.15
C ARG A 5 13.88 11.23 -12.81
N ALA A 6 12.87 11.35 -13.68
CA ALA A 6 12.45 12.65 -14.19
C ALA A 6 12.15 13.57 -12.99
N LEU A 7 12.47 14.86 -13.12
CA LEU A 7 12.16 15.82 -12.05
C LEU A 7 10.66 15.76 -11.75
N PRO A 8 10.27 15.56 -10.47
CA PRO A 8 8.86 15.55 -10.12
C PRO A 8 8.24 16.89 -10.49
N HIS A 9 7.10 16.87 -11.18
CA HIS A 9 6.32 18.07 -11.43
C HIS A 9 5.48 18.39 -10.18
N LEU A 10 5.32 19.67 -9.90
CA LEU A 10 4.63 20.12 -8.70
C LEU A 10 3.11 20.04 -8.93
N THR A 11 2.43 19.12 -8.26
CA THR A 11 0.96 19.00 -8.32
C THR A 11 0.26 20.06 -7.46
N GLU A 12 0.90 20.50 -6.38
CA GLU A 12 0.36 21.44 -5.39
C GLU A 12 1.41 22.49 -4.98
N PRO A 13 1.04 23.75 -4.74
CA PRO A 13 1.98 24.80 -4.36
C PRO A 13 2.72 24.46 -3.06
N HIS A 14 4.05 24.52 -3.07
CA HIS A 14 4.85 24.18 -1.88
C HIS A 14 4.78 25.25 -0.79
N ASP A 15 4.41 24.82 0.42
CA ASP A 15 4.38 25.67 1.62
C ASP A 15 5.80 25.94 2.13
N SER A 16 6.41 27.00 1.59
CA SER A 16 7.80 27.40 1.89
C SER A 16 7.98 27.93 3.32
N LEU A 17 6.91 28.38 3.97
CA LEU A 17 6.99 28.95 5.33
C LEU A 17 7.04 27.86 6.39
N ARG A 18 6.34 26.73 6.17
CA ARG A 18 6.36 25.60 7.10
C ARG A 18 7.45 24.60 6.80
N LEU A 19 7.72 24.35 5.52
CA LEU A 19 8.63 23.29 5.06
C LEU A 19 10.00 23.82 4.62
N GLY A 20 10.20 25.14 4.65
CA GLY A 20 11.42 25.79 4.19
C GLY A 20 11.48 25.98 2.67
N VAL A 21 12.44 26.80 2.22
CA VAL A 21 12.74 26.99 0.79
C VAL A 21 13.45 25.75 0.26
N HIS A 22 12.92 25.17 -0.81
CA HIS A 22 13.43 23.93 -1.39
C HIS A 22 13.42 24.01 -2.92
N THR A 23 14.30 23.27 -3.58
CA THR A 23 14.27 23.13 -5.04
C THR A 23 13.64 21.80 -5.44
N LEU A 24 13.06 21.73 -6.64
CA LEU A 24 12.48 20.48 -7.18
C LEU A 24 13.53 19.35 -7.29
N LYS A 25 14.81 19.71 -7.36
CA LYS A 25 15.94 18.75 -7.38
C LYS A 25 16.15 18.12 -6.02
N ASP A 26 16.04 18.89 -4.94
CA ASP A 26 16.22 18.40 -3.57
C ASP A 26 15.20 17.32 -3.22
N ARG A 27 13.95 17.48 -3.71
CA ARG A 27 12.90 16.47 -3.52
C ARG A 27 13.09 15.21 -4.37
N ALA A 28 13.87 15.29 -5.45
CA ALA A 28 14.15 14.16 -6.34
C ALA A 28 15.33 13.30 -5.84
N SER A 29 16.29 13.93 -5.14
CA SER A 29 17.42 13.27 -4.51
C SER A 29 17.07 12.75 -3.12
N THR A 30 17.52 11.54 -2.81
CA THR A 30 17.49 11.01 -1.43
C THR A 30 18.46 11.84 -0.59
N ASN A 31 18.00 12.39 0.53
CA ASN A 31 18.84 13.24 1.39
C ASN A 31 19.96 12.42 2.03
N HIS A 32 19.65 11.19 2.43
CA HIS A 32 20.61 10.29 3.06
C HIS A 32 20.74 8.97 2.29
N PRO A 33 21.97 8.45 2.09
CA PRO A 33 22.15 7.17 1.39
C PRO A 33 21.51 5.99 2.11
N VAL A 34 21.39 6.03 3.45
CA VAL A 34 20.73 4.94 4.21
C VAL A 34 19.21 5.00 4.06
N GLU A 35 18.62 6.18 3.92
CA GLU A 35 17.18 6.32 3.67
C GLU A 35 16.79 5.58 2.38
N ALA A 36 17.59 5.75 1.32
CA ALA A 36 17.40 5.00 0.07
C ALA A 36 17.55 3.48 0.22
N ILE A 37 18.38 3.03 1.17
CA ILE A 37 18.57 1.62 1.48
C ILE A 37 17.36 1.08 2.25
N GLU A 38 16.88 1.83 3.26
CA GLU A 38 15.73 1.48 4.09
C GLU A 38 14.44 1.40 3.27
N GLU A 39 14.19 2.39 2.40
CA GLU A 39 13.03 2.38 1.48
C GLU A 39 12.97 1.12 0.62
N GLN A 40 14.13 0.64 0.15
CA GLN A 40 14.24 -0.51 -0.75
C GLN A 40 14.46 -1.84 -0.02
N PHE A 41 14.69 -1.79 1.28
CA PHE A 41 15.01 -2.96 2.09
C PHE A 41 13.94 -4.05 2.06
N PRO A 42 12.63 -3.77 2.26
CA PRO A 42 11.62 -4.82 2.30
C PRO A 42 11.51 -5.58 0.96
N GLU A 43 11.45 -4.85 -0.15
CA GLU A 43 11.37 -5.44 -1.49
C GLU A 43 12.60 -6.31 -1.81
N LYS A 44 13.80 -5.82 -1.48
CA LYS A 44 15.04 -6.57 -1.67
C LYS A 44 15.08 -7.81 -0.80
N GLN A 45 14.68 -7.71 0.47
CA GLN A 45 14.65 -8.84 1.38
C GLN A 45 13.71 -9.94 0.88
N GLU A 46 12.52 -9.58 0.39
CA GLU A 46 11.60 -10.55 -0.21
C GLU A 46 12.18 -11.19 -1.47
N ALA A 47 12.75 -10.40 -2.38
CA ALA A 47 13.36 -10.90 -3.61
C ALA A 47 14.51 -11.87 -3.33
N LEU A 48 15.38 -11.53 -2.38
CA LEU A 48 16.49 -12.39 -1.93
C LEU A 48 15.96 -13.69 -1.32
N LYS A 49 14.91 -13.63 -0.47
CA LYS A 49 14.26 -14.81 0.11
C LYS A 49 13.70 -15.74 -0.99
N MET A 50 13.01 -15.19 -1.98
CA MET A 50 12.48 -15.99 -3.11
C MET A 50 13.59 -16.61 -3.95
N GLN A 51 14.68 -15.88 -4.20
CA GLN A 51 15.84 -16.41 -4.90
C GLN A 51 16.53 -17.53 -4.11
N MET A 52 16.69 -17.37 -2.81
CA MET A 52 17.24 -18.41 -1.93
C MET A 52 16.38 -19.69 -1.98
N LEU A 53 15.06 -19.56 -1.85
CA LEU A 53 14.14 -20.70 -1.92
C LEU A 53 14.18 -21.38 -3.29
N LYS A 54 14.30 -20.60 -4.37
CA LYS A 54 14.48 -21.13 -5.73
C LYS A 54 15.76 -21.98 -5.83
N ASN A 55 16.85 -21.51 -5.26
CA ASN A 55 18.14 -22.19 -5.31
C ASN A 55 18.14 -23.48 -4.50
N LEU A 56 17.44 -23.51 -3.36
CA LEU A 56 17.41 -24.67 -2.45
C LEU A 56 16.38 -25.73 -2.88
N TYR A 57 15.19 -25.29 -3.28
CA TYR A 57 14.03 -26.18 -3.47
C TYR A 57 13.52 -26.19 -4.91
N GLY A 58 14.18 -25.47 -5.82
CA GLY A 58 13.76 -25.33 -7.22
C GLY A 58 12.68 -24.27 -7.42
N SER A 59 12.21 -24.12 -8.65
CA SER A 59 11.25 -23.08 -9.06
C SER A 59 9.82 -23.27 -8.52
N ALA A 60 9.44 -24.50 -8.16
CA ALA A 60 8.08 -24.82 -7.75
C ALA A 60 7.68 -24.16 -6.42
N LEU A 61 8.59 -24.11 -5.45
CA LEU A 61 8.31 -23.56 -4.12
C LEU A 61 8.03 -22.05 -4.12
N PRO A 62 8.89 -21.18 -4.69
CA PRO A 62 8.57 -19.74 -4.76
C PRO A 62 7.31 -19.46 -5.59
N ALA A 63 7.04 -20.25 -6.64
CA ALA A 63 5.80 -20.11 -7.41
C ALA A 63 4.57 -20.41 -6.55
N ARG A 64 4.59 -21.47 -5.75
CA ARG A 64 3.52 -21.79 -4.80
C ARG A 64 3.33 -20.66 -3.79
N ILE A 65 4.41 -20.14 -3.22
CA ILE A 65 4.35 -19.02 -2.25
C ILE A 65 3.69 -17.79 -2.88
N GLN A 66 4.03 -17.47 -4.13
CA GLN A 66 3.42 -16.37 -4.86
C GLN A 66 1.93 -16.61 -5.11
N LEU A 67 1.52 -17.84 -5.46
CA LEU A 67 0.12 -18.21 -5.61
C LEU A 67 -0.65 -18.07 -4.29
N ASP A 68 -0.09 -18.57 -3.19
CA ASP A 68 -0.69 -18.48 -1.85
C ASP A 68 -0.90 -17.00 -1.47
N LYS A 69 0.11 -16.13 -1.66
CA LYS A 69 -0.01 -14.67 -1.47
C LYS A 69 -1.12 -14.07 -2.33
N GLN A 70 -1.20 -14.43 -3.62
CA GLN A 70 -2.23 -13.92 -4.53
C GLN A 70 -3.64 -14.35 -4.12
N ILE A 71 -3.82 -15.62 -3.73
CA ILE A 71 -5.12 -16.14 -3.28
C ILE A 71 -5.57 -15.39 -2.02
N LEU A 72 -4.69 -15.26 -1.03
CA LEU A 72 -5.01 -14.59 0.23
C LEU A 72 -5.27 -13.08 0.03
N SER A 73 -4.58 -12.43 -0.91
CA SER A 73 -4.81 -11.01 -1.23
C SER A 73 -6.19 -10.71 -1.84
N LYS A 74 -6.81 -11.70 -2.48
CA LYS A 74 -8.12 -11.54 -3.13
C LYS A 74 -9.30 -11.69 -2.18
N VAL A 75 -9.07 -12.17 -0.95
CA VAL A 75 -10.11 -12.27 0.07
C VAL A 75 -10.45 -10.86 0.54
N GLN A 76 -11.61 -10.34 0.13
CA GLN A 76 -12.06 -8.99 0.43
C GLN A 76 -13.51 -8.98 0.91
N ARG A 77 -13.85 -7.95 1.70
CA ARG A 77 -15.23 -7.66 2.11
C ARG A 77 -15.99 -7.00 0.96
N LEU A 78 -17.27 -6.70 1.18
CA LEU A 78 -18.05 -5.86 0.27
C LEU A 78 -17.30 -4.56 -0.02
N PRO A 79 -17.40 -4.03 -1.25
CA PRO A 79 -16.73 -2.79 -1.62
C PRO A 79 -17.21 -1.65 -0.73
N GLY A 80 -16.29 -0.78 -0.30
CA GLY A 80 -16.57 0.34 0.61
C GLY A 80 -16.32 0.04 2.08
N ILE A 81 -16.13 -1.22 2.46
CA ILE A 81 -15.62 -1.60 3.79
C ILE A 81 -14.17 -2.03 3.60
N ALA A 82 -13.23 -1.45 4.35
CA ALA A 82 -11.84 -1.89 4.27
C ALA A 82 -11.76 -3.36 4.68
N SER A 83 -10.96 -4.19 4.02
CA SER A 83 -10.83 -5.60 4.42
C SER A 83 -9.53 -5.82 5.17
N SER A 84 -9.60 -6.30 6.41
CA SER A 84 -8.42 -6.80 7.11
C SER A 84 -8.03 -8.15 6.49
N GLN A 85 -6.96 -8.17 5.69
CA GLN A 85 -6.48 -9.37 5.01
C GLN A 85 -5.73 -10.29 6.00
N LEU A 86 -6.42 -10.72 7.07
CA LEU A 86 -5.82 -11.39 8.22
C LEU A 86 -4.98 -12.60 7.79
N GLY A 87 -5.50 -13.43 6.88
CA GLY A 87 -4.77 -14.59 6.36
C GLY A 87 -3.48 -14.21 5.62
N LEU A 88 -3.49 -13.13 4.84
CA LEU A 88 -2.29 -12.63 4.16
C LEU A 88 -1.27 -12.09 5.17
N GLN A 89 -1.74 -11.37 6.19
CA GLN A 89 -0.91 -10.82 7.26
C GLN A 89 -0.28 -11.92 8.12
N SER A 90 -1.04 -12.98 8.45
CA SER A 90 -0.48 -14.17 9.12
C SER A 90 0.56 -14.88 8.26
N TYR A 91 0.33 -14.97 6.95
CA TYR A 91 1.24 -15.65 6.03
C TYR A 91 2.56 -14.89 5.80
N THR A 92 2.48 -13.55 5.73
CA THR A 92 3.64 -12.68 5.55
C THR A 92 4.41 -12.44 6.85
N GLY A 93 3.74 -12.61 8.00
CA GLY A 93 4.28 -12.30 9.33
C GLY A 93 4.07 -10.85 9.74
N GLU A 94 3.36 -10.05 8.93
CA GLU A 94 2.99 -8.67 9.28
C GLU A 94 2.01 -8.60 10.45
N LEU A 95 1.28 -9.68 10.73
CA LEU A 95 0.32 -9.74 11.84
C LEU A 95 0.96 -9.42 13.20
N ASP A 96 2.21 -9.82 13.39
CA ASP A 96 2.94 -9.63 14.66
C ASP A 96 3.66 -8.28 14.72
N SER A 97 3.66 -7.52 13.62
CA SER A 97 4.29 -6.20 13.56
C SER A 97 3.35 -5.13 14.15
N PHE A 98 3.87 -4.33 15.07
CA PHE A 98 3.16 -3.22 15.69
C PHE A 98 3.70 -1.89 15.18
N GLY A 99 2.83 -1.12 14.51
CA GLY A 99 3.14 0.18 13.92
C GLY A 99 2.46 1.35 14.66
N ALA A 100 2.65 2.56 14.14
CA ALA A 100 2.04 3.77 14.70
C ALA A 100 0.51 3.78 14.50
N GLU A 101 0.05 3.21 13.39
CA GLU A 101 -1.34 2.99 13.03
C GLU A 101 -2.10 2.13 14.06
N SER A 102 -1.41 1.23 14.77
CA SER A 102 -2.00 0.44 15.85
C SER A 102 -2.34 1.29 17.08
N TYR A 103 -1.64 2.41 17.30
CA TYR A 103 -1.87 3.32 18.43
C TYR A 103 -2.87 4.43 18.12
N ILE A 104 -2.79 5.00 16.90
CA ILE A 104 -3.54 6.22 16.52
C ILE A 104 -4.82 5.87 15.74
N GLY A 105 -4.95 4.61 15.30
CA GLY A 105 -6.04 4.14 14.45
C GLY A 105 -5.73 4.29 12.97
N CYS A 106 -6.31 3.40 12.15
CA CYS A 106 -6.11 3.42 10.71
C CYS A 106 -6.96 4.52 10.08
N PRO A 107 -6.38 5.41 9.24
CA PRO A 107 -7.16 6.45 8.53
C PRO A 107 -8.18 5.88 7.54
N GLY A 108 -8.07 4.59 7.20
CA GLY A 108 -8.99 3.89 6.30
C GLY A 108 -10.29 3.40 6.96
N GLU A 109 -10.41 3.45 8.29
CA GLU A 109 -11.62 3.06 9.04
C GLU A 109 -12.19 4.32 9.73
N PRO A 110 -12.85 5.23 8.99
CA PRO A 110 -13.42 6.44 9.58
C PRO A 110 -14.58 6.10 10.51
N GLU A 111 -14.67 6.80 11.65
CA GLU A 111 -15.80 6.67 12.59
C GLU A 111 -17.13 7.16 11.98
N ALA A 112 -17.06 8.04 10.97
CA ALA A 112 -18.22 8.54 10.26
C ALA A 112 -18.92 7.41 9.47
N PRO A 113 -20.26 7.44 9.35
CA PRO A 113 -20.99 6.43 8.59
C PRO A 113 -20.49 6.38 7.15
N GLY A 114 -20.16 5.17 6.70
CA GLY A 114 -19.67 4.90 5.36
C GLY A 114 -20.68 5.27 4.26
N PRO A 115 -20.22 5.32 3.00
CA PRO A 115 -21.09 5.50 1.84
C PRO A 115 -22.14 4.38 1.74
N ASP A 116 -23.24 4.66 1.04
CA ASP A 116 -24.29 3.65 0.82
C ASP A 116 -23.75 2.43 0.05
N MET A 117 -23.98 1.22 0.59
CA MET A 117 -23.42 -0.03 0.07
C MET A 117 -23.92 -0.36 -1.34
N HIS A 118 -25.19 -0.04 -1.63
CA HIS A 118 -25.76 -0.28 -2.95
C HIS A 118 -25.04 0.58 -4.00
N SER A 119 -24.92 1.88 -3.73
CA SER A 119 -24.21 2.83 -4.57
C SER A 119 -22.73 2.45 -4.77
N VAL A 120 -22.06 1.93 -3.75
CA VAL A 120 -20.67 1.48 -3.86
C VAL A 120 -20.53 0.24 -4.75
N MET A 121 -21.45 -0.72 -4.65
CA MET A 121 -21.46 -1.90 -5.51
C MET A 121 -21.76 -1.56 -6.97
N GLU A 122 -22.70 -0.63 -7.23
CA GLU A 122 -22.98 -0.12 -8.57
C GLU A 122 -21.75 0.53 -9.21
N ALA A 123 -20.99 1.31 -8.45
CA ALA A 123 -19.74 1.90 -8.90
C ALA A 123 -18.69 0.84 -9.22
N GLN A 124 -18.56 -0.21 -8.39
CA GLN A 124 -17.63 -1.33 -8.65
C GLN A 124 -18.01 -2.11 -9.92
N LEU A 125 -19.30 -2.34 -10.15
CA LEU A 125 -19.83 -3.02 -11.33
C LEU A 125 -19.89 -2.13 -12.58
N LYS A 126 -19.48 -0.86 -12.50
CA LYS A 126 -19.52 0.13 -13.59
C LYS A 126 -20.95 0.38 -14.13
N MET A 127 -21.96 0.22 -13.28
CA MET A 127 -23.38 0.38 -13.65
C MET A 127 -23.88 1.84 -13.57
N GLY A 128 -23.04 2.76 -13.09
CA GLY A 128 -23.18 4.20 -13.34
C GLY A 128 -23.98 5.00 -12.32
N THR A 129 -23.47 5.11 -11.09
CA THR A 129 -23.83 6.16 -10.13
C THR A 129 -22.58 6.51 -9.30
N LYS A 130 -22.39 7.79 -8.96
CA LYS A 130 -21.35 8.16 -8.00
C LYS A 130 -21.81 7.69 -6.61
N PRO A 131 -20.92 7.20 -5.73
CA PRO A 131 -21.33 6.71 -4.42
C PRO A 131 -22.03 7.82 -3.64
N LEU A 132 -23.31 7.59 -3.31
CA LEU A 132 -24.08 8.52 -2.51
C LEU A 132 -23.65 8.38 -1.04
N LYS A 133 -23.46 9.50 -0.36
CA LYS A 133 -23.28 9.51 1.09
C LYS A 133 -24.62 9.22 1.74
N ARG A 134 -24.64 8.33 2.74
CA ARG A 134 -25.84 8.03 3.51
C ARG A 134 -26.32 9.30 4.22
N SER A 135 -27.59 9.68 4.06
CA SER A 135 -28.17 10.82 4.79
C SER A 135 -28.24 10.51 6.28
N LEU A 136 -27.90 11.49 7.13
CA LEU A 136 -27.93 11.38 8.60
C LEU A 136 -29.34 11.66 9.17
N PHE A 137 -30.37 11.05 8.57
CA PHE A 137 -31.75 11.11 9.06
C PHE A 137 -32.43 9.76 8.80
#